data_AF-A0A7P0TAV0-F1
#
_entry.id   AF-A0A7P0TAV0-F1
#
_cell.length_a   1.000
_cell.length_b   1.000
_cell.length_c   1.000
_cell.angle_alpha   90.00
_cell.angle_beta   90.00
_cell.angle_gamma   90.00
#
_symmetry.space_group_name_H-M   'P 1'
#
loop_
_entity.id
_entity.type
_entity.pdbx_description
1 polymer ?
#
loop_
_entity_poly.entity_id
_entity_poly.type
_entity_poly.pdbx_seq_one_letter_code
_entity_poly.pdbx_strand_id
1 'polypeptide(L)' 'MQESQTKSMFVSRALEKILADKEVKRPQHSQLRRACQVALETHRIRAHHWQRP' A
#
# COMPACT_ATOMS: atom_id res chain seq x y z
N MET A 1 14.91 -13.88 -7.59
CA MET A 1 14.18 -12.59 -7.49
C MET A 1 12.65 -12.79 -7.56
N GLN A 2 12.05 -13.70 -6.77
CA GLN A 2 10.58 -13.84 -6.70
C GLN A 2 10.00 -13.42 -5.34
N GLU A 3 10.79 -13.47 -4.26
CA GLU A 3 10.34 -13.05 -2.91
C GLU A 3 9.86 -11.60 -2.84
N SER A 4 10.46 -10.69 -3.62
CA SER A 4 10.12 -9.28 -3.62
C SER A 4 8.71 -9.00 -4.17
N GLN A 5 8.26 -9.81 -5.14
CA GLN A 5 6.96 -9.62 -5.79
C GLN A 5 5.82 -10.09 -4.88
N THR A 6 5.99 -11.25 -4.23
CA THR A 6 5.00 -11.80 -3.29
C THR A 6 4.90 -10.94 -2.02
N LYS A 7 6.04 -10.47 -1.49
CA LYS A 7 6.08 -9.51 -0.38
C LYS A 7 5.40 -8.19 -0.76
N SER A 8 5.58 -7.69 -1.99
CA SER A 8 4.93 -6.47 -2.46
C SER A 8 3.41 -6.61 -2.60
N MET A 9 2.91 -7.78 -2.99
CA MET A 9 1.47 -8.06 -2.98
C MET A 9 0.90 -8.14 -1.56
N PHE A 10 1.61 -8.76 -0.61
CA PHE A 10 1.19 -8.84 0.78
C PHE A 10 1.08 -7.45 1.43
N VAL A 11 2.10 -6.61 1.23
CA VAL A 11 2.11 -5.23 1.75
C VAL A 11 0.96 -4.41 1.18
N SER A 12 0.65 -4.57 -0.11
CA SER A 12 -0.46 -3.85 -0.74
C SER A 12 -1.81 -4.25 -0.12
N ARG A 13 -2.03 -5.55 0.11
CA ARG A 13 -3.26 -6.06 0.76
C ARG A 13 -3.37 -5.65 2.22
N ALA A 14 -2.26 -5.63 2.96
CA ALA A 14 -2.23 -5.17 4.34
C ALA A 14 -2.59 -3.69 4.44
N LEU A 15 -2.03 -2.84 3.56
CA LEU A 15 -2.33 -1.41 3.49
C LEU A 15 -3.78 -1.14 3.08
N GLU A 16 -4.33 -1.87 2.10
CA GLU A 16 -5.75 -1.79 1.73
C GLU A 16 -6.66 -2.12 2.91
N LYS A 17 -6.31 -3.13 3.70
CA LYS A 17 -7.07 -3.56 4.88
C LYS A 17 -7.03 -2.52 6.00
N ILE A 18 -5.86 -1.91 6.25
CA ILE A 18 -5.69 -0.81 7.22
C ILE A 18 -6.50 0.42 6.78
N LEU A 19 -6.49 0.77 5.49
CA LEU A 19 -7.26 1.89 4.95
C LEU A 19 -8.78 1.66 4.97
N ALA A 20 -9.22 0.40 4.87
CA ALA A 20 -10.62 0.02 4.95
C ALA A 20 -11.16 0.08 6.39
N ASP A 21 -10.27 -0.01 7.39
CA ASP A 21 -10.62 0.05 8.80
C ASP A 21 -11.28 1.39 9.16
N LYS A 22 -12.35 1.32 9.97
CA LYS A 22 -13.17 2.49 10.35
C LYS A 22 -12.41 3.46 11.24
N GLU A 23 -11.40 3.00 11.98
CA GLU A 23 -10.51 3.82 12.81
C GLU A 23 -9.72 4.82 11.95
N VAL A 24 -9.18 4.37 10.81
CA VAL A 24 -8.34 5.18 9.91
C VAL A 24 -9.15 6.18 9.10
N LYS A 25 -10.48 6.03 9.06
CA LYS A 25 -11.41 6.99 8.45
C LYS A 25 -11.70 8.19 9.36
N ARG A 26 -11.35 8.13 10.65
CA ARG A 26 -11.55 9.26 11.55
C ARG A 26 -10.62 10.42 11.17
N PRO A 27 -11.05 11.69 11.37
CA PRO A 27 -10.27 12.86 11.00
C PRO A 27 -8.88 12.90 11.66
N GLN A 28 -8.75 12.35 12.87
CA GLN A 28 -7.49 12.31 13.62
C GLN A 28 -6.41 11.45 12.94
N HIS A 29 -6.80 10.45 12.15
CA HIS A 29 -5.88 9.55 11.46
C HIS A 29 -5.60 9.96 10.01
N SER A 30 -5.91 11.21 9.63
CA SER A 30 -5.69 11.73 8.28
C SER A 30 -4.25 11.56 7.79
N GLN A 31 -3.26 11.74 8.67
CA GLN A 31 -1.84 11.58 8.36
C GLN A 31 -1.45 10.10 8.14
N LEU A 32 -1.98 9.20 8.98
CA LEU A 32 -1.82 7.74 8.81
C LEU A 32 -2.46 7.28 7.51
N ARG A 33 -3.68 7.73 7.22
CA ARG A 33 -4.41 7.42 5.98
C ARG A 33 -3.61 7.86 4.76
N ARG A 34 -3.09 9.09 4.77
CA ARG A 34 -2.26 9.61 3.68
C ARG A 34 -0.96 8.83 3.53
N ALA A 35 -0.28 8.49 4.63
CA ALA A 35 0.93 7.68 4.59
C ALA A 35 0.68 6.28 3.97
N CYS A 36 -0.41 5.62 4.38
CA CYS A 36 -0.80 4.32 3.82
C CYS A 36 -1.18 4.42 2.34
N GLN A 37 -1.87 5.49 1.91
CA GLN A 37 -2.19 5.72 0.50
C GLN A 37 -0.94 5.96 -0.36
N VAL A 38 -0.01 6.81 0.11
CA VAL A 38 1.25 7.09 -0.60
C VAL A 38 2.12 5.83 -0.69
N ALA A 39 2.18 5.03 0.37
CA ALA A 39 2.89 3.76 0.37
C ALA A 39 2.28 2.78 -0.64
N LEU A 40 0.95 2.65 -0.66
CA LEU A 40 0.23 1.80 -1.61
C LEU A 40 0.48 2.23 -3.06
N GLU A 41 0.38 3.52 -3.34
CA GLU A 41 0.63 4.10 -4.66
C GLU A 41 2.08 3.85 -5.11
N THR A 42 3.04 4.11 -4.22
CA THR A 42 4.46 3.88 -4.50
C THR A 42 4.74 2.40 -4.78
N HIS A 43 4.13 1.48 -4.02
CA HIS A 43 4.23 0.04 -4.29
C HIS A 43 3.61 -0.35 -5.63
N ARG A 44 2.44 0.20 -5.99
CA ARG A 44 1.79 -0.05 -7.29
C ARG A 44 2.61 0.47 -8.46
N ILE A 45 3.10 1.71 -8.36
CA ILE A 45 3.93 2.35 -9.40
C ILE A 45 5.23 1.57 -9.57
N ARG A 46 5.93 1.23 -8.47
CA ARG A 46 7.19 0.45 -8.55
C ARG A 46 6.96 -0.97 -9.05
N ALA A 47 5.85 -1.62 -8.67
CA ALA A 47 5.48 -2.92 -9.22
C ALA A 47 5.24 -2.84 -10.73
N HIS A 48 4.58 -1.78 -11.21
CA HIS A 48 4.32 -1.57 -12.64
C HIS A 48 5.59 -1.22 -13.42
N HIS A 49 6.50 -0.42 -12.83
CA HIS A 49 7.79 -0.08 -13.44
C HIS A 49 8.77 -1.26 -13.49
N TRP A 50 8.67 -2.20 -12.55
CA TRP A 50 9.46 -3.43 -12.52
C TRP A 50 8.86 -4.56 -13.37
N GLN A 51 7.58 -4.47 -13.76
CA GLN A 51 6.91 -5.45 -14.63
C GLN A 51 7.02 -5.16 -16.12
N ARG A 52 7.47 -3.96 -16.51
CA ARG A 52 7.77 -3.68 -17.91
C ARG A 52 9.19 -4.15 -18.22
N PRO A 53 9.38 -5.12 -19.15
CA PRO A 53 10.69 -5.59 -19.55
C PRO A 53 11.53 -4.49 -20.20
#